data_AF-A0A969NY63-F1
#
_entry.id   AF-A0A969NY63-F1
#
_cell.length_a   1.000
_cell.length_b   1.000
_cell.length_c   1.000
_cell.angle_alpha   90.00
_cell.angle_beta   90.00
_cell.angle_gamma   90.00
#
_symmetry.space_group_name_H-M   'P 1'
#
loop_
_entity.id
_entity.type
_entity.pdbx_description
1 polymer ?
#
loop_
_entity_poly.entity_id
_entity_poly.type
_entity_poly.pdbx_seq_one_letter_code
_entity_poly.pdbx_strand_id
1 'polypeptide(L)'
;MSNQINPSENPSTSQAQPSRLSRIPKAWLPTPGNALFTLCVLFLLLSVQSVGALSSNQQVANTLPSRGMIDYQGQLTDTDNQPLDGNYRMRFALYDSADAETPLWEEEWSEASIENLF
;
A
#
# COMPACT_ATOMS: atom_id res chain seq x y z
N MET A 1 -30.02 26.77 -71.96
CA MET A 1 -29.77 25.71 -72.94
C MET A 1 -29.06 24.56 -72.25
N SER A 2 -29.54 23.36 -72.53
CA SER A 2 -28.93 22.01 -72.48
C SER A 2 -27.43 21.99 -72.14
N ASN A 3 -26.90 21.06 -71.34
CA ASN A 3 -26.83 19.60 -71.50
C ASN A 3 -25.60 19.22 -70.62
N GLN A 4 -25.34 18.06 -70.05
CA GLN A 4 -25.50 16.67 -70.47
C GLN A 4 -25.19 15.80 -69.25
N ILE A 5 -25.93 14.69 -69.16
CA ILE A 5 -25.56 13.49 -68.42
C ILE A 5 -24.36 12.85 -69.14
N ASN A 6 -23.35 12.37 -68.42
CA ASN A 6 -22.52 11.25 -68.90
C ASN A 6 -21.83 10.54 -67.72
N PRO A 7 -21.40 9.27 -67.87
CA PRO A 7 -21.80 8.20 -66.98
C PRO A 7 -20.60 7.60 -66.24
N SER A 8 -20.90 6.61 -65.40
CA SER A 8 -19.98 5.62 -64.85
C SER A 8 -18.83 5.23 -65.80
N GLU A 9 -17.60 5.54 -65.41
CA GLU A 9 -16.42 4.73 -65.77
C GLU A 9 -15.53 4.56 -64.54
N ASN A 10 -15.58 3.36 -63.96
CA ASN A 10 -14.63 2.86 -62.99
C ASN A 10 -13.70 1.89 -63.72
N PRO A 11 -12.41 2.23 -63.92
CA PRO A 11 -11.38 1.23 -64.07
C PRO A 11 -10.62 1.07 -62.76
N SER A 12 -10.80 -0.10 -62.15
CA SER A 12 -10.00 -0.61 -61.06
C SER A 12 -8.52 -0.51 -61.42
N THR A 13 -7.77 0.34 -60.70
CA THR A 13 -6.32 0.31 -60.74
C THR A 13 -5.83 0.01 -59.33
N SER A 14 -5.54 -1.26 -59.11
CA SER A 14 -4.79 -1.77 -57.97
C SER A 14 -3.42 -1.08 -57.96
N GLN A 15 -3.24 -0.11 -57.08
CA GLN A 15 -1.95 0.50 -56.79
C GLN A 15 -1.46 -0.11 -55.48
N ALA A 16 -0.40 -0.91 -55.60
CA ALA A 16 0.27 -1.59 -54.49
C ALA A 16 0.64 -0.61 -53.38
N GLN A 17 0.21 -0.92 -52.17
CA GLN A 17 0.45 -0.12 -50.97
C GLN A 17 1.91 -0.29 -50.52
N PRO A 18 2.75 0.75 -50.50
CA PRO A 18 4.10 0.63 -49.96
C PRO A 18 4.00 0.44 -48.44
N SER A 19 4.60 -0.63 -47.93
CA SER A 19 4.77 -0.89 -46.50
C SER A 19 5.57 0.24 -45.87
N ARG A 20 4.89 1.22 -45.29
CA ARG A 20 5.53 2.26 -44.47
C ARG A 20 5.92 1.63 -43.14
N LEU A 21 7.18 1.25 -43.02
CA LEU A 21 7.83 0.94 -41.75
C LEU A 21 7.54 2.09 -40.77
N SER A 22 6.88 1.77 -39.66
CA SER A 22 6.60 2.69 -38.58
C SER A 22 7.92 3.17 -37.97
N ARG A 23 8.35 4.38 -38.32
CA ARG A 23 9.34 5.11 -37.51
C ARG A 23 8.70 5.38 -36.16
N ILE A 24 9.18 4.68 -35.14
CA ILE A 24 8.90 5.02 -33.74
C ILE A 24 9.33 6.49 -33.54
N PRO A 25 8.43 7.42 -33.18
CA PRO A 25 8.81 8.81 -33.00
C PRO A 25 9.72 8.94 -31.79
N LYS A 26 10.99 9.24 -32.05
CA LYS A 26 12.07 9.50 -31.08
C LYS A 26 11.93 10.91 -30.46
N ALA A 27 10.73 11.26 -30.03
CA ALA A 27 10.41 12.61 -29.55
C ALA A 27 9.93 12.61 -28.08
N TRP A 28 10.45 11.69 -27.27
CA TRP A 28 10.23 11.67 -25.83
C TRP A 28 11.55 11.80 -25.06
N LEU A 29 12.42 12.68 -25.55
CA LEU A 29 13.59 13.14 -24.81
C LEU A 29 13.56 14.68 -24.85
N PRO A 30 13.75 15.37 -23.71
CA PRO A 30 13.90 16.81 -23.71
C PRO A 30 15.07 17.17 -24.64
N THR A 31 14.89 18.21 -25.45
CA THR A 31 15.97 18.77 -26.28
C THR A 31 17.17 19.10 -25.38
N PRO A 32 18.42 19.01 -25.88
CA PRO A 32 19.61 19.17 -25.05
C PRO A 32 19.65 20.49 -24.26
N GLY A 33 19.01 21.55 -24.77
CA GLY A 33 18.82 22.81 -24.03
C GLY A 33 17.81 22.72 -22.88
N ASN A 34 16.72 21.97 -23.05
CA ASN A 34 15.73 21.73 -21.99
C ASN A 34 16.24 20.73 -20.95
N ALA A 35 17.18 19.85 -21.31
CA ALA A 35 17.74 18.86 -20.37
C ALA A 35 18.45 19.52 -19.18
N LEU A 36 19.20 20.61 -19.41
CA LEU A 36 19.87 21.35 -18.35
C LEU A 36 18.86 22.05 -17.43
N PHE A 37 17.83 22.66 -18.02
CA PHE A 37 16.74 23.28 -17.27
C PHE A 37 15.98 22.25 -16.44
N THR A 38 15.64 21.09 -17.02
CA THR A 38 14.99 19.99 -16.31
C THR A 38 15.87 19.48 -15.16
N LEU A 39 17.19 19.39 -15.35
CA LEU A 39 18.12 18.96 -14.31
C LEU A 39 18.24 20.00 -13.18
N CYS A 40 18.29 21.29 -13.50
CA CYS A 40 18.26 22.36 -12.51
C CYS A 40 16.94 22.38 -11.72
N VAL A 41 15.80 22.19 -12.39
CA VAL A 41 14.48 22.11 -11.74
C VAL A 41 14.40 20.87 -10.86
N LEU A 42 14.93 19.72 -11.31
CA LEU A 42 15.01 18.52 -10.48
C LEU A 42 15.87 18.79 -9.24
N PHE A 43 17.06 19.36 -9.43
CA PHE A 43 17.97 19.68 -8.34
C PHE A 43 17.35 20.64 -7.33
N LEU A 44 16.63 21.67 -7.81
CA LEU A 44 15.89 22.59 -6.97
C LEU A 44 14.76 21.88 -6.21
N LEU A 45 13.97 21.02 -6.87
CA LEU A 45 12.92 20.21 -6.22
C LEU A 45 13.51 19.26 -5.16
N LEU A 46 14.64 18.62 -5.45
CA LEU A 46 15.35 17.76 -4.50
C LEU A 46 16.00 18.55 -3.36
N SER A 47 16.33 19.82 -3.57
CA SER A 47 16.94 20.67 -2.54
C SER A 47 15.94 21.14 -1.47
N VAL A 48 14.63 21.15 -1.77
CA VAL A 48 13.56 21.58 -0.84
C VAL A 48 13.14 20.46 0.13
N GLN A 49 13.76 19.27 0.08
CA GLN A 49 13.37 18.12 0.89
C GLN A 49 13.71 18.23 2.40
N SER A 50 14.22 19.37 2.88
CA SER A 50 14.75 19.54 4.25
C SER A 50 13.72 19.92 5.34
N VAL A 51 12.46 19.47 5.23
CA VAL A 51 11.48 19.51 6.33
C VAL A 51 10.81 18.14 6.57
N GLY A 52 11.39 17.03 6.07
CA GLY A 52 10.78 15.72 6.34
C GLY A 52 11.50 14.44 5.90
N ALA A 53 12.71 14.50 5.34
CA ALA A 53 13.49 13.29 5.02
C ALA A 53 14.94 13.55 5.47
N LEU A 54 15.50 12.89 6.50
CA LEU A 54 15.51 11.45 6.74
C LEU A 54 15.48 11.16 8.25
N SER A 55 14.37 10.65 8.76
CA SER A 55 14.39 9.73 9.91
C SER A 55 14.38 8.31 9.37
N SER A 56 15.56 7.82 8.95
CA SER A 56 15.77 6.39 8.71
C SER A 56 15.92 5.69 10.06
N ASN A 57 14.79 5.48 10.73
CA ASN A 57 14.50 4.56 11.85
C ASN A 57 13.30 5.02 12.70
N GLN A 58 12.25 5.53 12.08
CA GLN A 58 10.96 5.53 12.74
C GLN A 58 9.91 5.10 11.73
N GLN A 59 9.69 3.79 11.68
CA GLN A 59 8.33 3.29 11.50
C GLN A 59 7.51 3.85 12.67
N VAL A 60 7.08 5.12 12.59
CA VAL A 60 5.77 5.46 13.11
C VAL A 60 4.82 4.80 12.13
N ALA A 61 4.61 3.50 12.33
CA ALA A 61 3.35 2.94 11.90
C ALA A 61 2.31 3.83 12.57
N ASN A 62 1.52 4.53 11.76
CA ASN A 62 0.19 4.93 12.19
C ASN A 62 -0.52 3.63 12.55
N THR A 63 -0.30 3.13 13.75
CA THR A 63 -1.30 2.32 14.41
C THR A 63 -2.44 3.29 14.67
N LEU A 64 -3.31 3.45 13.66
CA LEU A 64 -4.71 3.20 13.96
C LEU A 64 -4.67 1.98 14.88
N PRO A 65 -5.21 2.02 16.12
CA PRO A 65 -5.26 0.81 16.93
C PRO A 65 -5.77 -0.26 15.99
N SER A 66 -4.92 -1.26 15.72
CA SER A 66 -5.18 -2.30 14.73
C SER A 66 -6.47 -2.93 15.21
N ARG A 67 -7.58 -2.47 14.64
CA ARG A 67 -8.90 -2.99 14.90
C ARG A 67 -8.91 -4.29 14.13
N GLY A 68 -8.24 -5.31 14.66
CA GLY A 68 -8.22 -6.62 14.02
C GLY A 68 -7.11 -7.61 14.37
N MET A 69 -6.02 -7.27 15.07
CA MET A 69 -5.04 -8.30 15.42
C MET A 69 -4.36 -8.04 16.77
N ILE A 70 -4.73 -8.86 17.76
CA ILE A 70 -3.99 -9.04 19.00
C ILE A 70 -2.88 -10.05 18.66
N ASP A 71 -1.69 -9.55 18.35
CA ASP A 71 -0.56 -10.38 17.89
C ASP A 71 0.22 -11.06 19.02
N TYR A 72 -0.24 -10.90 20.27
CA TYR A 72 0.38 -11.49 21.44
C TYR A 72 -0.55 -12.53 22.05
N GLN A 73 -0.34 -13.79 21.69
CA GLN A 73 -0.79 -14.93 22.49
C GLN A 73 0.31 -15.21 23.51
N GLY A 74 0.10 -14.79 24.76
CA GLY A 74 1.00 -15.15 25.86
C GLY A 74 0.76 -16.60 26.30
N GLN A 75 1.81 -17.27 26.75
CA GLN A 75 1.70 -18.57 27.44
C GLN A 75 1.54 -18.31 28.94
N LEU A 76 0.49 -18.88 29.55
CA LEU A 76 0.35 -18.83 30.99
C LEU A 76 1.35 -19.81 31.61
N THR A 77 2.21 -19.32 32.50
CA THR A 77 3.24 -20.11 33.17
C THR A 77 3.10 -20.01 34.69
N ASP A 78 3.57 -21.02 35.39
CA ASP A 78 3.68 -21.01 36.85
C ASP A 78 4.90 -20.18 37.33
N THR A 79 5.13 -20.18 38.64
CA THR A 79 6.25 -19.45 39.27
C THR A 79 7.63 -19.97 38.88
N ASP A 80 7.70 -21.20 38.36
CA ASP A 80 8.92 -21.85 37.89
C ASP A 80 9.06 -21.75 36.36
N ASN A 81 8.27 -20.87 35.73
CA ASN A 81 8.20 -20.64 34.28
C ASN A 81 7.71 -21.85 33.46
N GLN A 82 7.04 -22.80 34.10
CA GLN A 82 6.50 -23.97 33.41
C GLN A 82 5.11 -23.66 32.84
N PRO A 83 4.80 -24.09 31.60
CA PRO A 83 3.47 -23.91 31.03
C PRO A 83 2.37 -24.53 31.90
N LEU A 84 1.29 -23.79 32.10
CA LEU A 84 0.10 -24.28 32.80
C LEU A 84 -0.82 -25.02 31.81
N ASP A 85 -1.24 -26.22 32.17
CA ASP A 85 -2.21 -27.04 31.41
C ASP A 85 -3.35 -27.51 32.31
N GLY A 86 -4.57 -27.52 31.77
CA GLY A 86 -5.77 -27.97 32.48
C GLY A 86 -6.78 -26.86 32.78
N ASN A 87 -7.69 -27.13 33.72
CA ASN A 87 -8.82 -26.25 34.01
C ASN A 87 -8.51 -25.31 35.17
N TYR A 88 -8.62 -24.01 34.92
CA TYR A 88 -8.37 -22.97 35.91
C TYR A 88 -9.55 -22.02 36.02
N ARG A 89 -9.71 -21.44 37.21
CA ARG A 89 -10.55 -20.26 37.39
C ARG A 89 -9.77 -19.04 36.92
N MET A 90 -10.37 -18.25 36.03
CA MET A 90 -9.74 -17.06 35.47
C MET A 90 -10.61 -15.84 35.71
N ARG A 91 -9.98 -14.69 35.91
CA ARG A 91 -10.64 -13.39 35.96
C ARG A 91 -9.93 -12.42 35.03
N PHE A 92 -10.70 -11.78 34.17
CA PHE A 92 -10.26 -10.73 33.26
C PHE A 92 -10.82 -9.40 33.74
N ALA A 93 -10.03 -8.33 33.64
CA ALA A 93 -10.45 -6.99 34.01
C ALA A 93 -9.82 -5.96 33.06
N LEU A 94 -10.60 -4.95 32.68
CA LEU A 94 -10.14 -3.82 31.87
C LEU A 94 -10.17 -2.54 32.71
N TYR A 95 -9.07 -1.81 32.72
CA TYR A 95 -8.91 -0.55 33.44
C TYR A 95 -8.71 0.61 32.45
N ASP A 96 -9.01 1.83 32.87
CA ASP A 96 -8.80 3.04 32.06
C ASP A 96 -7.36 3.56 32.12
N SER A 97 -6.59 3.15 33.13
CA SER A 97 -5.22 3.58 33.40
C SER A 97 -4.49 2.56 34.29
N ALA A 98 -3.16 2.69 34.40
CA ALA A 98 -2.32 1.76 35.16
C ALA A 98 -2.52 1.85 36.69
N ASP A 99 -2.95 3.02 37.18
CA ASP A 99 -3.15 3.29 38.61
C ASP A 99 -4.63 3.17 39.02
N ALA A 100 -5.51 2.75 38.13
CA ALA A 100 -6.93 2.63 38.41
C ALA A 100 -7.21 1.48 39.38
N GLU A 101 -7.96 1.78 40.45
CA GLU A 101 -8.38 0.77 41.42
C GLU A 101 -9.70 0.09 41.02
N THR A 102 -10.52 0.76 40.21
CA THR A 102 -11.82 0.24 39.75
C THR A 102 -11.76 -0.14 38.27
N PRO A 103 -12.12 -1.38 37.91
CA PRO A 103 -12.17 -1.78 36.51
C PRO A 103 -13.42 -1.23 35.81
N LEU A 104 -13.25 -0.88 34.53
CA LEU A 104 -14.33 -0.54 33.62
C LEU A 104 -15.19 -1.76 33.26
N TRP A 105 -14.56 -2.94 33.26
CA TRP A 105 -15.19 -4.21 32.91
C TRP A 105 -14.45 -5.35 33.60
N GLU A 106 -15.20 -6.38 34.01
CA GLU A 106 -14.66 -7.62 34.55
C GLU A 106 -15.43 -8.83 34.00
N GLU A 107 -14.75 -9.97 33.90
CA GLU A 107 -15.33 -11.27 33.57
C GLU A 107 -14.64 -12.38 34.36
N GLU A 108 -15.43 -13.34 34.85
CA GLU A 108 -14.93 -14.51 35.55
C GLU A 108 -15.33 -15.78 34.80
N TRP A 109 -14.34 -16.65 34.54
CA TRP A 109 -14.54 -17.99 34.01
C TRP A 109 -14.29 -19.00 35.12
N SER A 110 -15.32 -19.76 35.47
CA SER A 110 -15.23 -20.79 36.51
C SER A 110 -14.43 -22.01 36.07
N GLU A 111 -14.41 -22.31 34.76
CA GLU A 111 -13.71 -23.45 34.17
C GLU A 111 -13.15 -23.08 32.81
N ALA A 112 -11.95 -22.50 32.80
CA ALA A 112 -11.24 -22.16 31.60
C ALA A 112 -10.18 -23.24 31.31
N SER A 113 -10.32 -23.93 30.18
CA SER A 113 -9.34 -24.93 29.73
C SER A 113 -8.15 -24.22 29.10
N ILE A 114 -6.96 -24.44 29.64
CA ILE A 114 -5.70 -24.09 28.98
C ILE A 114 -5.13 -25.34 28.34
N GLU A 115 -4.90 -25.25 27.04
CA GLU A 115 -4.19 -26.25 26.24
C GLU A 115 -2.98 -25.57 25.62
N ASN A 116 -1.78 -25.92 26.07
CA ASN A 116 -0.56 -25.52 25.38
C ASN A 116 -0.40 -26.36 24.11
N LEU A 117 -0.59 -25.75 22.93
CA LEU A 117 -0.55 -26.44 21.64
C LEU A 117 0.85 -26.58 21.02
N PHE A 118 1.93 -26.44 21.79
CA PHE A 118 3.31 -26.48 21.29
C PHE A 118 4.27 -27.18 22.26
#